data_AF-A0A7Y8IC78-F1
#
_entry.id   AF-A0A7Y8IC78-F1
#
_cell.length_a   1.000
_cell.length_b   1.000
_cell.length_c   1.000
_cell.angle_alpha   90.00
_cell.angle_beta   90.00
_cell.angle_gamma   90.00
#
_symmetry.space_group_name_H-M   'P 1'
#
loop_
_entity.id
_entity.type
_entity.pdbx_description
1 polymer ?
#
loop_
_entity_poly.entity_id
_entity_poly.type
_entity_poly.pdbx_seq_one_letter_code
_entity_poly.pdbx_strand_id
1 'polypeptide(L)'
;IYLAAYPTVLTALGRTKPGVYDEIINSVNRGTVILNYIGHGSPELWAHERVFVKSTTIPLMKNDKYFFLTAATCDFGYYDIPGTQSATEAMITKEGSGAIGVFSASRPVYSQQNANLNEALFTSMLSNARDTLNLPIPVGKAYMKAKLTGSGDIHNDNKFHLFCDPTLRLNIPQYLADFDSVNGQNLSIDVQLKALSNTSIEGRIKKSSSVYWDDFNGEGTLTVFDSKRQVKLDPLSSPTNPFYMTVQGGIIFRGRTSIVNGHFSTNFIVPKDISYENANGKILLYFSSDNVDGLGYTSKVKIGGTDSTAVNDGAGPDIEIFFDDENQGNTTLVNPNSLLIIKLNDGSGINTTGTGVGHKLEGILNDKTNEPIDFTNYFTGDLDAGGQSGAIRYRFNNLEPGEYKMLVKAWDVFNNPSSEEIFFTVVQGNDLTITDVYNFPNPFSSSTTFTFQKNNINSPVDVEIKVYSVAGRLIRNLDAKSINDNFVKIDWDGRDEDGNIIANGAYLYKLIVKSADGNFTKNILGKLAVVR
;
A
#
# COMPACT_ATOMS: atom_id res chain seq x y z
N ILE A 1 10.11 6.08 10.92
CA ILE A 1 10.53 4.85 11.65
C ILE A 1 11.49 5.27 12.75
N TYR A 2 11.15 5.10 14.02
CA TYR A 2 12.04 5.44 15.15
C TYR A 2 12.51 4.16 15.83
N LEU A 3 13.82 3.90 15.84
CA LEU A 3 14.41 2.65 16.34
C LEU A 3 13.95 2.26 17.74
N ALA A 4 13.82 3.26 18.63
CA ALA A 4 13.40 3.08 20.02
C ALA A 4 11.91 2.72 20.18
N ALA A 5 11.07 2.96 19.18
CA ALA A 5 9.64 2.65 19.23
C ALA A 5 9.33 1.17 18.94
N TYR A 6 10.29 0.41 18.41
CA TYR A 6 10.09 -1.00 18.08
C TYR A 6 10.61 -1.91 19.20
N PRO A 7 10.00 -3.08 19.44
CA PRO A 7 10.50 -4.05 20.42
C PRO A 7 11.93 -4.52 20.12
N THR A 8 12.70 -4.79 21.18
CA THR A 8 14.02 -5.43 21.06
C THR A 8 13.88 -6.94 21.03
N VAL A 9 14.58 -7.61 20.11
CA VAL A 9 14.73 -9.06 20.11
C VAL A 9 16.18 -9.41 20.41
N LEU A 10 16.39 -10.20 21.47
CA LEU A 10 17.71 -10.68 21.85
C LEU A 10 17.96 -12.04 21.17
N THR A 11 19.07 -12.14 20.46
CA THR A 11 19.50 -13.35 19.76
C THR A 11 20.90 -13.75 20.23
N ALA A 12 21.36 -14.94 19.85
CA ALA A 12 22.76 -15.35 20.07
C ALA A 12 23.78 -14.41 19.38
N LEU A 13 23.35 -13.66 18.36
CA LEU A 13 24.15 -12.68 17.62
C LEU A 13 24.07 -11.26 18.22
N GLY A 14 23.36 -11.11 19.34
CA GLY A 14 23.20 -9.85 20.06
C GLY A 14 21.80 -9.25 19.93
N ARG A 15 21.74 -7.94 20.23
CA ARG A 15 20.52 -7.13 20.23
C ARG A 15 20.10 -6.82 18.79
N THR A 16 18.84 -7.10 18.43
CA THR A 16 18.29 -6.84 17.09
C THR A 16 16.94 -6.11 17.16
N LYS A 17 16.55 -5.49 16.05
CA LYS A 17 15.27 -4.80 15.86
C LYS A 17 14.58 -5.24 14.56
N PRO A 18 14.10 -6.50 14.48
CA PRO A 18 13.56 -7.06 13.23
C PRO A 18 12.38 -6.25 12.68
N GLY A 19 11.49 -5.74 13.53
CA GLY A 19 10.38 -4.90 13.04
C GLY A 19 10.83 -3.60 12.34
N VAL A 20 12.02 -3.06 12.65
CA VAL A 20 12.58 -1.90 11.92
C VAL A 20 13.15 -2.34 10.58
N TYR A 21 13.82 -3.49 10.55
CA TYR A 21 14.33 -4.11 9.33
C TYR A 21 13.18 -4.36 8.34
N ASP A 22 12.07 -4.95 8.80
CA ASP A 22 10.89 -5.22 7.99
C ASP A 22 10.21 -3.93 7.52
N GLU A 23 10.08 -2.92 8.40
CA GLU A 23 9.46 -1.64 8.02
C GLU A 23 10.28 -0.88 6.97
N ILE A 24 11.61 -0.98 6.99
CA ILE A 24 12.48 -0.40 5.95
C ILE A 24 12.20 -1.07 4.60
N ILE A 25 12.19 -2.40 4.55
CA ILE A 25 11.94 -3.17 3.32
C ILE A 25 10.53 -2.89 2.80
N ASN A 26 9.53 -2.95 3.68
CA ASN A 26 8.13 -2.72 3.33
C ASN A 26 7.93 -1.28 2.83
N SER A 27 8.57 -0.28 3.46
CA SER A 27 8.49 1.11 3.00
C SER A 27 9.12 1.31 1.61
N VAL A 28 10.28 0.70 1.35
CA VAL A 28 10.91 0.75 0.03
C VAL A 28 10.04 0.06 -1.02
N ASN A 29 9.59 -1.16 -0.75
CA ASN A 29 8.81 -1.98 -1.69
C ASN A 29 7.40 -1.42 -1.97
N ARG A 30 6.78 -0.69 -1.02
CA ARG A 30 5.52 0.03 -1.25
C ARG A 30 5.67 1.27 -2.14
N GLY A 31 6.90 1.74 -2.36
CA GLY A 31 7.22 2.98 -3.07
C GLY A 31 7.48 4.12 -2.11
N THR A 32 8.66 4.72 -2.21
CA THR A 32 9.12 5.82 -1.37
C THR A 32 9.89 6.82 -2.24
N VAL A 33 9.59 8.12 -2.15
CA VAL A 33 10.35 9.14 -2.89
C VAL A 33 11.69 9.40 -2.22
N ILE A 34 11.69 9.55 -0.89
CA ILE A 34 12.89 9.84 -0.08
C ILE A 34 12.95 8.88 1.10
N LEU A 35 14.07 8.16 1.23
CA LEU A 35 14.45 7.44 2.44
C LEU A 35 15.56 8.24 3.14
N ASN A 36 15.34 8.64 4.40
CA ASN A 36 16.36 9.34 5.19
C ASN A 36 16.76 8.48 6.39
N TYR A 37 18.03 8.07 6.42
CA TYR A 37 18.64 7.37 7.53
C TYR A 37 19.62 8.27 8.27
N ILE A 38 19.46 8.38 9.59
CA ILE A 38 20.38 9.08 10.49
C ILE A 38 20.73 8.11 11.61
N GLY A 39 22.03 7.78 11.76
CA GLY A 39 22.47 6.84 12.77
C GLY A 39 23.88 6.30 12.51
N HIS A 40 24.24 5.23 13.22
CA HIS A 40 25.52 4.53 13.03
C HIS A 40 25.47 3.62 11.80
N GLY A 41 26.60 3.44 11.15
CA GLY A 41 26.66 2.67 9.92
C GLY A 41 28.09 2.31 9.58
N SER A 42 28.19 1.42 8.61
CA SER A 42 29.42 0.97 7.97
C SER A 42 29.10 0.64 6.52
N PRO A 43 30.09 0.30 5.68
CA PRO A 43 29.83 -0.17 4.32
C PRO A 43 28.86 -1.36 4.21
N GLU A 44 28.66 -2.14 5.29
CA GLU A 44 27.89 -3.40 5.28
C GLU A 44 26.53 -3.32 6.00
N LEU A 45 26.30 -2.36 6.90
CA LEU A 45 25.10 -2.35 7.75
C LEU A 45 24.75 -0.98 8.32
N TRP A 46 23.52 -0.85 8.82
CA TRP A 46 23.06 0.24 9.68
C TRP A 46 22.74 -0.23 11.10
N ALA A 47 23.26 0.52 12.07
CA ALA A 47 23.16 0.33 13.52
C ALA A 47 23.62 -1.05 14.04
N HIS A 48 24.02 -1.12 15.32
CA HIS A 48 24.36 -2.40 15.94
C HIS A 48 23.18 -3.38 15.97
N GLU A 49 21.95 -2.85 15.96
CA GLU A 49 20.70 -3.60 15.91
C GLU A 49 20.40 -4.25 14.55
N ARG A 50 21.28 -4.08 13.55
CA ARG A 50 21.20 -4.69 12.21
C ARG A 50 19.90 -4.38 11.48
N VAL A 51 19.51 -3.12 11.49
CA VAL A 51 18.25 -2.69 10.83
C VAL A 51 18.37 -2.59 9.32
N PHE A 52 19.60 -2.62 8.81
CA PHE A 52 19.91 -2.83 7.40
C PHE A 52 21.19 -3.64 7.35
N VAL A 53 21.25 -4.65 6.49
CA VAL A 53 22.45 -5.45 6.22
C VAL A 53 22.55 -5.65 4.71
N LYS A 54 23.67 -5.24 4.11
CA LYS A 54 23.87 -5.22 2.65
C LYS A 54 23.51 -6.57 1.99
N SER A 55 23.98 -7.67 2.57
CA SER A 55 23.82 -9.02 2.03
C SER A 55 22.39 -9.59 2.12
N THR A 56 21.49 -9.02 2.93
CA THR A 56 20.12 -9.52 3.09
C THR A 56 19.07 -8.48 2.73
N THR A 57 19.25 -7.22 3.10
CA THR A 57 18.28 -6.16 2.85
C THR A 57 18.20 -5.81 1.36
N ILE A 58 19.33 -5.62 0.68
CA ILE A 58 19.35 -5.24 -0.75
C ILE A 58 18.72 -6.34 -1.64
N PRO A 59 18.98 -7.65 -1.45
CA PRO A 59 18.27 -8.69 -2.19
C PRO A 59 16.75 -8.69 -2.01
N LEU A 60 16.24 -8.28 -0.85
CA LEU A 60 14.81 -8.21 -0.55
C LEU A 60 14.12 -6.93 -1.07
N MET A 61 14.89 -5.97 -1.59
CA MET A 61 14.33 -4.80 -2.28
C MET A 61 13.77 -5.23 -3.64
N LYS A 62 12.47 -5.01 -3.82
CA LYS A 62 11.69 -5.33 -5.03
C LYS A 62 10.90 -4.10 -5.52
N ASN A 63 11.35 -2.90 -5.14
CA ASN A 63 10.70 -1.66 -5.52
C ASN A 63 10.94 -1.33 -7.01
N ASP A 64 9.86 -1.24 -7.78
CA ASP A 64 9.86 -0.73 -9.16
C ASP A 64 9.90 0.81 -9.21
N LYS A 65 9.52 1.46 -8.11
CA LYS A 65 9.67 2.90 -7.86
C LYS A 65 10.96 3.15 -7.09
N TYR A 66 12.00 3.58 -7.80
CA TYR A 66 13.29 3.91 -7.19
C TYR A 66 13.18 5.08 -6.22
N PHE A 67 13.90 5.01 -5.08
CA PHE A 67 13.91 6.05 -4.06
C PHE A 67 15.23 6.84 -4.07
N PHE A 68 15.20 8.07 -3.58
CA PHE A 68 16.41 8.83 -3.26
C PHE A 68 16.77 8.62 -1.78
N LEU A 69 18.00 8.20 -1.51
CA LEU A 69 18.48 7.94 -0.15
C LEU A 69 19.34 9.09 0.36
N THR A 70 19.07 9.56 1.57
CA THR A 70 20.06 10.29 2.37
C THR A 70 20.50 9.40 3.52
N ALA A 71 21.76 8.99 3.54
CA ALA A 71 22.34 8.18 4.60
C ALA A 71 23.37 9.01 5.37
N ALA A 72 22.89 9.70 6.41
CA ALA A 72 23.70 10.47 7.36
C ALA A 72 24.39 9.53 8.35
N THR A 73 25.39 8.80 7.86
CA THR A 73 26.07 7.76 8.59
C THR A 73 27.51 7.56 8.08
N CYS A 74 28.34 6.91 8.88
CA CYS A 74 29.76 6.67 8.60
C CYS A 74 29.96 5.72 7.41
N ASP A 75 30.79 6.13 6.44
CA ASP A 75 31.44 5.29 5.41
C ASP A 75 30.51 4.38 4.60
N PHE A 76 29.23 4.70 4.53
CA PHE A 76 28.24 3.91 3.82
C PHE A 76 28.42 3.96 2.28
N GLY A 77 29.05 5.03 1.79
CA GLY A 77 29.46 5.23 0.40
C GLY A 77 30.96 5.11 0.20
N TYR A 78 31.61 4.12 0.82
CA TYR A 78 33.06 3.90 0.69
C TYR A 78 33.41 3.27 -0.69
N TYR A 79 33.36 4.09 -1.74
CA TYR A 79 33.44 3.67 -3.15
C TYR A 79 34.86 3.43 -3.69
N ASP A 80 35.89 3.85 -2.97
CA ASP A 80 37.27 3.86 -3.45
C ASP A 80 38.13 2.72 -2.91
N ILE A 81 37.52 1.61 -2.48
CA ILE A 81 38.22 0.37 -2.10
C ILE A 81 38.19 -0.62 -3.27
N PRO A 82 39.33 -0.90 -3.93
CA PRO A 82 39.40 -1.92 -4.96
C PRO A 82 38.91 -3.29 -4.46
N GLY A 83 38.05 -3.95 -5.24
CA GLY A 83 37.55 -5.29 -4.93
C GLY A 83 36.43 -5.34 -3.88
N THR A 84 36.00 -4.20 -3.33
CA THR A 84 34.87 -4.13 -2.39
C THR A 84 33.81 -3.18 -2.93
N GLN A 85 32.56 -3.62 -2.98
CA GLN A 85 31.42 -2.76 -3.32
C GLN A 85 30.72 -2.32 -2.03
N SER A 86 30.58 -1.02 -1.82
CA SER A 86 29.82 -0.47 -0.69
C SER A 86 28.31 -0.71 -0.84
N ALA A 87 27.56 -0.63 0.26
CA ALA A 87 26.10 -0.71 0.20
C ALA A 87 25.46 0.41 -0.64
N THR A 88 26.06 1.61 -0.66
CA THR A 88 25.63 2.70 -1.56
C THR A 88 25.72 2.28 -3.02
N GLU A 89 26.88 1.76 -3.45
CA GLU A 89 27.06 1.31 -4.84
C GLU A 89 26.12 0.15 -5.16
N ALA A 90 26.01 -0.84 -4.28
CA ALA A 90 25.16 -2.01 -4.47
C ALA A 90 23.67 -1.64 -4.63
N MET A 91 23.18 -0.59 -3.98
CA MET A 91 21.79 -0.13 -4.13
C MET A 91 21.54 0.64 -5.44
N ILE A 92 22.52 1.38 -5.94
CA ILE A 92 22.39 2.15 -7.19
C ILE A 92 22.57 1.23 -8.41
N THR A 93 23.42 0.21 -8.30
CA THR A 93 23.67 -0.74 -9.40
C THR A 93 22.74 -1.95 -9.39
N LYS A 94 21.75 -2.01 -8.48
CA LYS A 94 20.81 -3.12 -8.44
C LYS A 94 19.86 -3.03 -9.64
N GLU A 95 19.77 -4.11 -10.40
CA GLU A 95 18.90 -4.17 -11.57
C GLU A 95 17.44 -4.30 -11.15
N GLY A 96 16.56 -3.47 -11.72
CA GLY A 96 15.11 -3.53 -11.54
C GLY A 96 14.58 -3.05 -10.19
N SER A 97 15.43 -2.70 -9.23
CA SER A 97 15.03 -2.10 -7.95
C SER A 97 16.20 -1.42 -7.22
N GLY A 98 15.97 -0.81 -6.06
CA GLY A 98 16.99 -0.07 -5.31
C GLY A 98 16.83 1.44 -5.36
N ALA A 99 17.94 2.17 -5.32
CA ALA A 99 17.96 3.63 -5.20
C ALA A 99 18.30 4.32 -6.52
N ILE A 100 17.58 5.40 -6.88
CA ILE A 100 17.91 6.24 -8.06
C ILE A 100 19.06 7.19 -7.76
N GLY A 101 19.30 7.47 -6.48
CA GLY A 101 20.42 8.26 -6.03
C GLY A 101 20.63 8.19 -4.53
N VAL A 102 21.87 8.38 -4.11
CA VAL A 102 22.26 8.31 -2.71
C VAL A 102 23.12 9.53 -2.35
N PHE A 103 22.82 10.17 -1.22
CA PHE A 103 23.68 11.14 -0.57
C PHE A 103 24.21 10.52 0.73
N SER A 104 25.49 10.19 0.77
CA SER A 104 26.11 9.49 1.91
C SER A 104 27.57 9.86 2.09
N ALA A 105 28.12 9.56 3.28
CA ALA A 105 29.53 9.76 3.55
C ALA A 105 30.39 8.59 3.05
N SER A 106 31.56 8.90 2.51
CA SER A 106 32.60 7.92 2.12
C SER A 106 33.58 7.58 3.25
N ARG A 107 33.51 8.29 4.38
CA ARG A 107 34.44 8.21 5.52
C ARG A 107 33.70 8.46 6.85
N PRO A 108 34.36 8.29 8.01
CA PRO A 108 33.77 8.59 9.30
C PRO A 108 33.37 10.05 9.47
N VAL A 109 32.17 10.26 9.99
CA VAL A 109 31.49 11.56 10.13
C VAL A 109 30.79 11.69 11.49
N TYR A 110 30.35 12.91 11.84
CA TYR A 110 29.79 13.23 13.15
C TYR A 110 28.30 13.55 13.08
N SER A 111 27.54 13.09 14.08
CA SER A 111 26.07 13.13 14.08
C SER A 111 25.47 14.54 13.94
N GLN A 112 26.01 15.52 14.67
CA GLN A 112 25.49 16.89 14.64
C GLN A 112 25.72 17.54 13.28
N GLN A 113 26.94 17.41 12.74
CA GLN A 113 27.30 17.93 11.43
C GLN A 113 26.47 17.27 10.32
N ASN A 114 26.23 15.96 10.43
CA ASN A 114 25.36 15.24 9.51
C ASN A 114 23.93 15.77 9.52
N ALA A 115 23.38 16.06 10.70
CA ALA A 115 22.04 16.64 10.83
C ALA A 115 21.95 18.00 10.13
N ASN A 116 22.91 18.89 10.40
CA ASN A 116 22.97 20.22 9.78
C ASN A 116 23.10 20.13 8.25
N LEU A 117 23.97 19.26 7.74
CA LEU A 117 24.18 19.10 6.30
C LEU A 117 22.96 18.49 5.60
N ASN A 118 22.31 17.50 6.23
CA ASN A 118 21.05 16.95 5.73
C ASN A 118 19.94 18.00 5.68
N GLU A 119 19.81 18.83 6.72
CA GLU A 119 18.84 19.92 6.74
C GLU A 119 19.09 20.93 5.61
N ALA A 120 20.35 21.31 5.37
CA ALA A 120 20.72 22.18 4.24
C ALA A 120 20.37 21.56 2.87
N LEU A 121 20.59 20.25 2.72
CA LEU A 121 20.21 19.51 1.52
C LEU A 121 18.69 19.48 1.33
N PHE A 122 17.92 19.09 2.34
CA PHE A 122 16.46 19.03 2.25
C PHE A 122 15.83 20.40 2.03
N THR A 123 16.32 21.43 2.72
CA THR A 123 15.85 22.81 2.53
C THR A 123 16.08 23.26 1.09
N SER A 124 17.21 22.91 0.48
CA SER A 124 17.50 23.23 -0.91
C SER A 124 16.64 22.42 -1.88
N MET A 125 16.59 21.10 -1.68
CA MET A 125 15.96 20.12 -2.57
C MET A 125 14.43 20.20 -2.57
N LEU A 126 13.83 20.46 -1.41
CA LEU A 126 12.37 20.53 -1.20
C LEU A 126 11.86 21.96 -1.13
N SER A 127 12.68 22.96 -1.47
CA SER A 127 12.23 24.35 -1.56
C SER A 127 11.10 24.51 -2.59
N ASN A 128 10.29 25.56 -2.41
CA ASN A 128 9.30 25.98 -3.40
C ASN A 128 9.93 26.57 -4.67
N ALA A 129 11.26 26.68 -4.75
CA ALA A 129 11.92 27.13 -5.95
C ALA A 129 11.67 26.14 -7.09
N ARG A 130 11.24 26.66 -8.22
CA ARG A 130 11.00 25.92 -9.46
C ARG A 130 11.79 26.58 -10.59
N ASP A 131 12.08 25.83 -11.64
CA ASP A 131 12.64 26.42 -12.86
C ASP A 131 11.56 27.03 -13.76
N THR A 132 11.94 27.47 -14.96
CA THR A 132 11.03 28.10 -15.92
C THR A 132 9.95 27.17 -16.46
N LEU A 133 10.11 25.85 -16.31
CA LEU A 133 9.10 24.83 -16.65
C LEU A 133 8.30 24.40 -15.42
N ASN A 134 8.43 25.15 -14.32
CA ASN A 134 7.83 24.85 -13.04
C ASN A 134 8.29 23.49 -12.45
N LEU A 135 9.49 23.01 -12.78
CA LEU A 135 10.03 21.74 -12.27
C LEU A 135 10.87 21.94 -10.99
N PRO A 136 10.90 20.96 -10.07
CA PRO A 136 11.80 20.97 -8.90
C PRO A 136 13.26 21.10 -9.31
N ILE A 137 14.09 21.79 -8.52
CA ILE A 137 15.51 21.94 -8.89
C ILE A 137 16.24 20.58 -8.96
N PRO A 138 17.26 20.42 -9.82
CA PRO A 138 18.04 19.21 -9.86
C PRO A 138 18.75 18.91 -8.53
N VAL A 139 18.88 17.64 -8.18
CA VAL A 139 19.52 17.18 -6.93
C VAL A 139 20.99 17.61 -6.85
N GLY A 140 21.70 17.70 -7.98
CA GLY A 140 23.07 18.22 -8.03
C GLY A 140 23.15 19.71 -7.64
N LYS A 141 22.15 20.52 -8.00
CA LYS A 141 22.06 21.92 -7.59
C LYS A 141 21.74 22.04 -6.09
N ALA A 142 20.87 21.17 -5.57
CA ALA A 142 20.59 21.09 -4.15
C ALA A 142 21.84 20.68 -3.35
N TYR A 143 22.58 19.68 -3.83
CA TYR A 143 23.86 19.25 -3.26
C TYR A 143 24.89 20.37 -3.23
N MET A 144 25.09 21.09 -4.35
CA MET A 144 25.99 22.24 -4.40
C MET A 144 25.61 23.31 -3.37
N LYS A 145 24.32 23.67 -3.28
CA LYS A 145 23.83 24.62 -2.28
C LYS A 145 24.09 24.14 -0.86
N ALA A 146 23.81 22.87 -0.57
CA ALA A 146 24.06 22.28 0.75
C ALA A 146 25.54 22.37 1.15
N LYS A 147 26.47 22.15 0.20
CA LYS A 147 27.92 22.31 0.44
C LYS A 147 28.35 23.75 0.68
N LEU A 148 27.72 24.70 -0.01
CA LEU A 148 27.99 26.13 0.19
C LEU A 148 27.46 26.64 1.54
N THR A 149 26.30 26.15 1.96
CA THR A 149 25.77 26.40 3.31
C THR A 149 26.64 25.74 4.37
N GLY A 150 27.01 24.48 4.14
CA GLY A 150 27.86 23.67 5.03
C GLY A 150 27.18 23.27 6.34
N SER A 151 27.81 22.36 7.08
CA SER A 151 27.40 21.98 8.44
C SER A 151 28.02 22.85 9.53
N GLY A 152 28.98 23.70 9.16
CA GLY A 152 29.91 24.38 10.06
C GLY A 152 31.25 23.64 10.23
N ASP A 153 31.41 22.45 9.64
CA ASP A 153 32.66 21.67 9.62
C ASP A 153 32.97 21.18 8.20
N ILE A 154 33.93 21.84 7.55
CA ILE A 154 34.36 21.52 6.19
C ILE A 154 34.97 20.11 6.08
N HIS A 155 35.58 19.58 7.14
CA HIS A 155 36.14 18.23 7.13
C HIS A 155 35.04 17.17 7.15
N ASN A 156 33.95 17.41 7.87
CA ASN A 156 32.78 16.54 7.80
C ASN A 156 32.10 16.64 6.42
N ASP A 157 31.92 17.86 5.94
CA ASP A 157 31.22 18.12 4.69
C ASP A 157 31.94 17.50 3.50
N ASN A 158 33.26 17.62 3.39
CA ASN A 158 34.02 17.08 2.26
C ASN A 158 33.90 15.56 2.07
N LYS A 159 33.48 14.82 3.12
CA LYS A 159 33.31 13.36 3.09
C LYS A 159 31.96 12.92 2.53
N PHE A 160 30.98 13.80 2.43
CA PHE A 160 29.68 13.49 1.85
C PHE A 160 29.68 13.66 0.33
N HIS A 161 29.18 12.66 -0.38
CA HIS A 161 29.08 12.68 -1.83
C HIS A 161 27.65 12.43 -2.30
N LEU A 162 27.36 12.93 -3.50
CA LEU A 162 26.14 12.62 -4.24
C LEU A 162 26.46 11.54 -5.27
N PHE A 163 25.80 10.39 -5.15
CA PHE A 163 25.92 9.24 -6.03
C PHE A 163 24.65 9.13 -6.89
N CYS A 164 24.59 9.88 -8.00
CA CYS A 164 23.58 9.77 -9.05
C CYS A 164 23.92 10.70 -10.21
N ASP A 165 23.07 10.72 -11.25
CA ASP A 165 23.03 11.81 -12.22
C ASP A 165 22.67 13.12 -11.51
N PRO A 166 23.55 14.15 -11.51
CA PRO A 166 23.28 15.43 -10.83
C PRO A 166 22.13 16.22 -11.46
N THR A 167 21.70 15.88 -12.68
CA THR A 167 20.56 16.50 -13.37
C THR A 167 19.21 15.91 -12.96
N LEU A 168 19.22 14.78 -12.23
CA LEU A 168 18.03 14.13 -11.68
C LEU A 168 17.18 15.13 -10.89
N ARG A 169 15.86 15.01 -11.03
CA ARG A 169 14.87 15.78 -10.27
C ARG A 169 13.98 14.80 -9.53
N LEU A 170 13.69 15.09 -8.27
CA LEU A 170 12.75 14.28 -7.52
C LEU A 170 11.35 14.48 -8.07
N ASN A 171 10.61 13.38 -8.20
CA ASN A 171 9.22 13.42 -8.60
C ASN A 171 8.37 13.84 -7.39
N ILE A 172 8.26 15.16 -7.18
CA ILE A 172 7.45 15.78 -6.12
C ILE A 172 6.37 16.67 -6.75
N PRO A 173 5.22 16.86 -6.08
CA PRO A 173 4.09 17.50 -6.73
C PRO A 173 4.37 18.94 -7.18
N GLN A 174 3.86 19.26 -8.37
CA GLN A 174 4.26 20.47 -9.09
C GLN A 174 3.44 21.71 -8.72
N TYR A 175 2.12 21.54 -8.60
CA TYR A 175 1.16 22.62 -8.40
C TYR A 175 0.65 22.69 -6.95
N LEU A 176 -0.09 23.76 -6.65
CA LEU A 176 -0.60 24.03 -5.30
C LEU A 176 -2.13 24.03 -5.27
N ALA A 177 -2.70 23.75 -4.11
CA ALA A 177 -4.12 23.96 -3.82
C ALA A 177 -4.27 24.81 -2.54
N ASP A 178 -5.29 25.66 -2.54
CA ASP A 178 -5.76 26.40 -1.37
C ASP A 178 -7.05 25.77 -0.84
N PHE A 179 -7.27 25.95 0.47
CA PHE A 179 -8.53 25.63 1.14
C PHE A 179 -9.28 26.93 1.39
N ASP A 180 -10.45 27.08 0.79
CA ASP A 180 -11.25 28.31 0.85
C ASP A 180 -12.06 28.37 2.14
N SER A 181 -12.72 27.25 2.47
CA SER A 181 -13.60 27.18 3.62
C SER A 181 -13.61 25.78 4.25
N VAL A 182 -13.89 25.75 5.56
CA VAL A 182 -14.27 24.54 6.29
C VAL A 182 -15.58 24.87 7.02
N ASN A 183 -16.62 24.06 6.82
CA ASN A 183 -17.96 24.31 7.36
C ASN A 183 -18.50 25.71 7.01
N GLY A 184 -18.20 26.20 5.79
CA GLY A 184 -18.56 27.55 5.33
C GLY A 184 -17.78 28.69 5.98
N GLN A 185 -16.84 28.40 6.88
CA GLN A 185 -15.99 29.40 7.54
C GLN A 185 -14.65 29.53 6.81
N ASN A 186 -14.24 30.76 6.53
CA ASN A 186 -12.93 31.04 5.95
C ASN A 186 -11.80 30.72 6.94
N LEU A 187 -10.69 30.20 6.42
CA LEU A 187 -9.52 29.76 7.21
C LEU A 187 -8.58 30.89 7.68
N SER A 188 -9.07 32.12 7.77
CA SER A 188 -8.40 33.23 8.47
C SER A 188 -8.29 32.98 9.98
N ILE A 189 -9.18 32.14 10.52
CA ILE A 189 -9.19 31.65 11.91
C ILE A 189 -9.18 30.13 11.92
N ASP A 190 -8.90 29.52 13.08
CA ASP A 190 -9.00 28.08 13.24
C ASP A 190 -10.48 27.66 13.31
N VAL A 191 -10.87 26.70 12.46
CA VAL A 191 -12.23 26.15 12.41
C VAL A 191 -12.29 24.84 13.21
N GLN A 192 -13.30 24.67 14.06
CA GLN A 192 -13.43 23.47 14.88
C GLN A 192 -14.07 22.31 14.10
N LEU A 193 -13.44 21.14 14.18
CA LEU A 193 -14.00 19.86 13.75
C LEU A 193 -14.35 19.03 14.99
N LYS A 194 -15.63 18.72 15.16
CA LYS A 194 -16.16 17.99 16.31
C LYS A 194 -16.46 16.55 15.92
N ALA A 195 -16.26 15.61 16.84
CA ALA A 195 -16.68 14.23 16.66
C ALA A 195 -18.17 14.17 16.32
N LEU A 196 -18.55 13.29 15.39
CA LEU A 196 -19.91 13.04 14.90
C LEU A 196 -20.58 14.21 14.16
N SER A 197 -19.85 15.31 13.91
CA SER A 197 -20.38 16.42 13.11
C SER A 197 -20.19 16.18 11.62
N ASN A 198 -21.16 16.62 10.82
CA ASN A 198 -20.99 16.75 9.38
C ASN A 198 -19.98 17.87 9.10
N THR A 199 -18.94 17.55 8.33
CA THR A 199 -17.87 18.47 7.95
C THR A 199 -17.84 18.66 6.45
N SER A 200 -17.74 19.90 6.00
CA SER A 200 -17.56 20.28 4.61
C SER A 200 -16.21 20.97 4.41
N ILE A 201 -15.45 20.57 3.40
CA ILE A 201 -14.16 21.16 3.04
C ILE A 201 -14.22 21.56 1.56
N GLU A 202 -13.93 22.84 1.31
CA GLU A 202 -13.95 23.43 -0.03
C GLU A 202 -12.61 24.08 -0.35
N GLY A 203 -12.22 24.06 -1.62
CA GLY A 203 -11.01 24.76 -2.05
C GLY A 203 -10.81 24.81 -3.54
N ARG A 204 -9.66 25.37 -3.94
CA ARG A 204 -9.31 25.64 -5.32
C ARG A 204 -7.87 25.27 -5.67
N ILE A 205 -7.67 24.85 -6.90
CA ILE A 205 -6.36 24.54 -7.48
C ILE A 205 -5.71 25.82 -8.02
N LYS A 206 -4.38 25.89 -7.98
CA LYS A 206 -3.59 27.05 -8.40
C LYS A 206 -2.55 26.68 -9.46
N LYS A 207 -2.44 27.50 -10.51
CA LYS A 207 -1.35 27.46 -11.49
C LYS A 207 -0.03 27.98 -10.90
N SER A 208 -0.13 28.95 -9.99
CA SER A 208 1.00 29.55 -9.27
C SER A 208 0.54 30.15 -7.93
N SER A 209 1.46 30.67 -7.11
CA SER A 209 1.15 31.21 -5.78
C SER A 209 -0.01 32.23 -5.73
N SER A 210 -0.30 32.91 -6.85
CA SER A 210 -1.29 33.99 -6.92
C SER A 210 -2.37 33.78 -7.98
N VAL A 211 -2.34 32.67 -8.74
CA VAL A 211 -3.24 32.46 -9.88
C VAL A 211 -3.98 31.14 -9.72
N TYR A 212 -5.31 31.20 -9.65
CA TYR A 212 -6.18 30.03 -9.64
C TYR A 212 -6.24 29.35 -11.01
N TRP A 213 -6.53 28.06 -11.00
CA TRP A 213 -6.64 27.22 -12.19
C TRP A 213 -8.11 26.89 -12.47
N ASP A 214 -8.88 27.91 -12.88
CA ASP A 214 -10.35 27.83 -13.03
C ASP A 214 -10.83 26.86 -14.14
N ASP A 215 -9.92 26.32 -14.96
CA ASP A 215 -10.20 25.33 -16.00
C ASP A 215 -9.60 23.93 -15.71
N PHE A 216 -9.06 23.70 -14.52
CA PHE A 216 -8.49 22.41 -14.15
C PHE A 216 -9.59 21.36 -13.90
N ASN A 217 -9.41 20.17 -14.47
CA ASN A 217 -10.25 19.01 -14.18
C ASN A 217 -9.36 17.83 -13.84
N GLY A 218 -9.73 17.09 -12.80
CA GLY A 218 -8.95 15.96 -12.31
C GLY A 218 -9.55 15.39 -11.03
N GLU A 219 -8.72 14.68 -10.28
CA GLU A 219 -9.14 14.09 -9.01
C GLU A 219 -8.14 14.42 -7.90
N GLY A 220 -8.64 14.44 -6.67
CA GLY A 220 -7.86 14.64 -5.47
C GLY A 220 -8.07 13.53 -4.46
N THR A 221 -7.06 13.27 -3.64
CA THR A 221 -7.17 12.51 -2.40
C THR A 221 -7.07 13.49 -1.24
N LEU A 222 -8.18 13.72 -0.56
CA LEU A 222 -8.28 14.56 0.62
C LEU A 222 -8.03 13.71 1.86
N THR A 223 -7.04 14.07 2.67
CA THR A 223 -6.72 13.42 3.95
C THR A 223 -6.81 14.43 5.08
N VAL A 224 -7.65 14.15 6.07
CA VAL A 224 -7.76 14.93 7.31
C VAL A 224 -7.06 14.16 8.41
N PHE A 225 -6.06 14.77 9.02
CA PHE A 225 -5.32 14.23 10.14
C PHE A 225 -5.77 14.87 11.44
N ASP A 226 -5.82 14.03 12.46
CA ASP A 226 -5.99 14.43 13.83
C ASP A 226 -4.78 15.25 14.33
N SER A 227 -4.94 15.87 15.48
CA SER A 227 -3.88 16.62 16.16
C SER A 227 -2.66 15.74 16.44
N LYS A 228 -1.48 16.35 16.42
CA LYS A 228 -0.23 15.63 16.72
C LYS A 228 -0.24 15.18 18.17
N ARG A 229 0.19 13.94 18.41
CA ARG A 229 0.30 13.37 19.77
C ARG A 229 1.75 13.18 20.18
N GLN A 230 1.98 13.23 21.49
CA GLN A 230 3.26 12.85 22.09
C GLN A 230 3.23 11.36 22.46
N VAL A 231 4.15 10.58 21.93
CA VAL A 231 4.34 9.17 22.26
C VAL A 231 5.58 9.06 23.13
N LYS A 232 5.43 8.50 24.32
CA LYS A 232 6.56 8.24 25.20
C LYS A 232 7.43 7.12 24.62
N LEU A 233 8.74 7.35 24.56
CA LEU A 233 9.72 6.33 24.17
C LEU A 233 10.31 5.73 25.43
N ASP A 234 9.69 4.66 25.93
CA ASP A 234 10.11 4.01 27.17
C ASP A 234 11.60 3.61 27.18
N PRO A 235 12.22 3.08 26.11
CA PRO A 235 13.64 2.72 26.12
C PRO A 235 14.61 3.90 26.28
N LEU A 236 14.14 5.14 26.03
CA LEU A 236 14.92 6.37 26.20
C LEU A 236 14.49 7.17 27.44
N SER A 237 13.41 6.74 28.10
CA SER A 237 12.83 7.42 29.24
C SER A 237 13.40 6.88 30.54
N SER A 238 13.60 7.75 31.53
CA SER A 238 13.75 7.36 32.92
C SER A 238 12.54 7.84 33.73
N PRO A 239 12.32 7.34 34.97
CA PRO A 239 11.24 7.82 35.83
C PRO A 239 11.28 9.34 36.08
N THR A 240 12.47 9.94 36.06
CA THR A 240 12.68 11.38 36.30
C THR A 240 12.89 12.20 35.02
N ASN A 241 13.06 11.55 33.86
CA ASN A 241 13.27 12.21 32.58
C ASN A 241 12.57 11.42 31.47
N PRO A 242 11.25 11.59 31.31
CA PRO A 242 10.52 10.95 30.23
C PRO A 242 10.89 11.57 28.89
N PHE A 243 11.17 10.72 27.89
CA PHE A 243 11.46 11.15 26.53
C PHE A 243 10.24 10.91 25.65
N TYR A 244 9.80 11.95 24.94
CA TYR A 244 8.65 11.90 24.05
C TYR A 244 9.06 12.15 22.61
N MET A 245 8.36 11.50 21.68
CA MET A 245 8.39 11.83 20.26
C MET A 245 7.03 12.34 19.81
N THR A 246 7.06 13.36 18.95
CA THR A 246 5.84 13.87 18.32
C THR A 246 5.53 13.04 17.07
N VAL A 247 4.32 12.51 16.99
CA VAL A 247 3.81 11.84 15.79
C VAL A 247 2.60 12.56 15.23
N GLN A 248 2.39 12.42 13.92
CA GLN A 248 1.15 12.84 13.29
C GLN A 248 -0.02 12.08 13.93
N GLY A 249 -1.15 12.77 14.13
CA GLY A 249 -2.39 12.14 14.57
C GLY A 249 -2.92 11.13 13.56
N GLY A 250 -3.89 10.33 13.99
CA GLY A 250 -4.60 9.37 13.13
C GLY A 250 -5.30 10.03 11.94
N ILE A 251 -5.72 9.23 10.98
CA ILE A 251 -6.45 9.73 9.80
C ILE A 251 -7.93 9.83 10.14
N ILE A 252 -8.44 11.04 10.35
CA ILE A 252 -9.87 11.29 10.59
C ILE A 252 -10.69 10.93 9.35
N PHE A 253 -10.14 11.23 8.17
CA PHE A 253 -10.79 10.99 6.90
C PHE A 253 -9.75 10.82 5.80
N ARG A 254 -9.97 9.88 4.88
CA ARG A 254 -9.25 9.79 3.60
C ARG A 254 -10.21 9.36 2.51
N GLY A 255 -10.49 10.25 1.56
CA GLY A 255 -11.39 9.98 0.43
C GLY A 255 -10.95 10.65 -0.85
N ARG A 256 -11.42 10.12 -1.98
CA ARG A 256 -11.23 10.72 -3.30
C ARG A 256 -12.30 11.80 -3.55
N THR A 257 -11.93 12.86 -4.25
CA THR A 257 -12.83 13.96 -4.62
C THR A 257 -12.58 14.40 -6.05
N SER A 258 -13.66 14.67 -6.78
CA SER A 258 -13.57 15.26 -8.11
C SER A 258 -13.16 16.72 -8.02
N ILE A 259 -12.32 17.15 -8.95
CA ILE A 259 -11.97 18.55 -9.14
C ILE A 259 -12.54 19.00 -10.48
N VAL A 260 -13.44 19.97 -10.45
CA VAL A 260 -14.14 20.48 -11.62
C VAL A 260 -13.93 21.98 -11.72
N ASN A 261 -13.43 22.46 -12.87
CA ASN A 261 -13.12 23.87 -13.11
C ASN A 261 -12.24 24.48 -11.99
N GLY A 262 -11.28 23.71 -11.50
CA GLY A 262 -10.38 24.10 -10.43
C GLY A 262 -10.95 24.03 -9.01
N HIS A 263 -12.21 23.65 -8.83
CA HIS A 263 -12.88 23.58 -7.53
C HIS A 263 -13.03 22.14 -7.04
N PHE A 264 -12.85 21.93 -5.73
CA PHE A 264 -13.21 20.68 -5.06
C PHE A 264 -14.07 20.95 -3.82
N SER A 265 -14.93 19.99 -3.49
CA SER A 265 -15.79 20.02 -2.32
C SER A 265 -15.99 18.61 -1.79
N THR A 266 -15.73 18.40 -0.51
CA THR A 266 -15.88 17.09 0.14
C THR A 266 -16.66 17.23 1.44
N ASN A 267 -17.65 16.36 1.63
CA ASN A 267 -18.43 16.26 2.86
C ASN A 267 -18.21 14.90 3.50
N PHE A 268 -18.07 14.85 4.83
CA PHE A 268 -17.94 13.59 5.58
C PHE A 268 -18.36 13.79 7.05
N ILE A 269 -18.66 12.69 7.75
CA ILE A 269 -18.89 12.72 9.21
C ILE A 269 -17.57 12.46 9.93
N VAL A 270 -17.24 13.30 10.89
CA VAL A 270 -16.03 13.12 11.71
C VAL A 270 -16.23 11.91 12.64
N PRO A 271 -15.32 10.91 12.63
CA PRO A 271 -15.40 9.77 13.54
C PRO A 271 -15.46 10.18 15.02
N LYS A 272 -16.06 9.31 15.83
CA LYS A 272 -16.11 9.47 17.30
C LYS A 272 -14.73 9.48 17.95
N ASP A 273 -13.79 8.74 17.36
CA ASP A 273 -12.46 8.40 17.91
C ASP A 273 -11.36 9.43 17.56
N ILE A 274 -11.71 10.71 17.56
CA ILE A 274 -10.74 11.80 17.43
C ILE A 274 -10.09 12.15 18.78
N SER A 275 -9.02 12.94 18.72
CA SER A 275 -8.46 13.58 19.90
C SER A 275 -9.42 14.64 20.47
N TYR A 276 -9.51 14.67 21.79
CA TYR A 276 -10.30 15.67 22.55
C TYR A 276 -9.42 16.77 23.15
N GLU A 277 -8.18 16.88 22.66
CA GLU A 277 -7.16 17.81 23.17
C GLU A 277 -7.39 19.26 22.70
N ASN A 278 -8.33 19.50 21.79
CA ASN A 278 -8.63 20.81 21.21
C ASN A 278 -7.38 21.47 20.59
N ALA A 279 -6.59 20.66 19.87
CA ALA A 279 -5.34 21.05 19.23
C ALA A 279 -5.46 21.06 17.70
N ASN A 280 -4.51 21.71 17.02
CA ASN A 280 -4.54 21.84 15.57
C ASN A 280 -4.33 20.49 14.86
N GLY A 281 -5.27 20.13 14.00
CA GLY A 281 -5.16 19.05 13.03
C GLY A 281 -4.50 19.53 11.73
N LYS A 282 -4.56 18.70 10.69
CA LYS A 282 -4.02 19.03 9.38
C LYS A 282 -4.90 18.45 8.27
N ILE A 283 -5.28 19.27 7.30
CA ILE A 283 -5.90 18.80 6.05
C ILE A 283 -4.83 18.81 4.96
N LEU A 284 -4.78 17.76 4.16
CA LEU A 284 -3.90 17.61 3.01
C LEU A 284 -4.74 17.20 1.80
N LEU A 285 -4.54 17.87 0.68
CA LEU A 285 -5.02 17.43 -0.64
C LEU A 285 -3.80 17.10 -1.49
N TYR A 286 -3.74 15.88 -2.00
CA TYR A 286 -2.91 15.56 -3.16
C TYR A 286 -3.83 15.46 -4.37
N PHE A 287 -3.52 16.11 -5.48
CA PHE A 287 -4.36 16.08 -6.68
C PHE A 287 -3.56 15.78 -7.93
N SER A 288 -4.23 15.22 -8.91
CA SER A 288 -3.64 14.88 -10.20
C SER A 288 -4.66 14.90 -11.33
N SER A 289 -4.14 15.09 -12.54
CA SER A 289 -4.79 14.81 -13.82
C SER A 289 -3.83 13.97 -14.67
N ASP A 290 -4.11 13.77 -15.96
CA ASP A 290 -3.30 12.92 -16.85
C ASP A 290 -1.80 13.21 -16.82
N ASN A 291 -1.39 14.49 -16.75
CA ASN A 291 0.02 14.89 -16.91
C ASN A 291 0.56 15.80 -15.82
N VAL A 292 -0.26 16.21 -14.84
CA VAL A 292 0.16 17.14 -13.79
C VAL A 292 -0.40 16.71 -12.45
N ASP A 293 0.34 17.03 -11.40
CA ASP A 293 -0.04 16.80 -10.01
C ASP A 293 0.26 18.02 -9.13
N GLY A 294 -0.28 18.01 -7.94
CA GLY A 294 -0.03 19.06 -6.97
C GLY A 294 -0.46 18.68 -5.57
N LEU A 295 -0.14 19.58 -4.63
CA LEU A 295 -0.46 19.40 -3.23
C LEU A 295 -0.94 20.71 -2.60
N GLY A 296 -1.88 20.62 -1.67
CA GLY A 296 -2.24 21.71 -0.78
C GLY A 296 -2.36 21.19 0.65
N TYR A 297 -2.03 22.00 1.64
CA TYR A 297 -2.33 21.64 3.03
C TYR A 297 -2.75 22.88 3.84
N THR A 298 -3.48 22.63 4.93
CA THR A 298 -3.77 23.65 5.94
C THR A 298 -3.74 23.03 7.34
N SER A 299 -3.34 23.80 8.34
CA SER A 299 -3.40 23.44 9.75
C SER A 299 -4.38 24.32 10.54
N LYS A 300 -5.26 25.04 9.83
CA LYS A 300 -6.29 25.95 10.38
C LYS A 300 -7.57 25.22 10.82
N VAL A 301 -7.42 23.97 11.25
CA VAL A 301 -8.50 23.19 11.84
C VAL A 301 -8.12 22.78 13.25
N LYS A 302 -9.07 22.89 14.18
CA LYS A 302 -8.92 22.46 15.57
C LYS A 302 -9.77 21.23 15.80
N ILE A 303 -9.15 20.15 16.25
CA ILE A 303 -9.82 18.87 16.47
C ILE A 303 -10.20 18.75 17.94
N GLY A 304 -11.49 18.50 18.20
CA GLY A 304 -11.99 18.22 19.54
C GLY A 304 -13.44 18.64 19.76
N GLY A 305 -14.03 18.10 20.83
CA GLY A 305 -15.45 18.23 21.14
C GLY A 305 -16.31 17.21 20.38
N THR A 306 -17.60 17.15 20.71
CA THR A 306 -18.57 16.22 20.14
C THR A 306 -19.83 16.98 19.74
N ASP A 307 -20.44 16.61 18.62
CA ASP A 307 -21.81 16.97 18.31
C ASP A 307 -22.78 16.06 19.08
N SER A 308 -23.50 16.61 20.05
CA SER A 308 -24.46 15.87 20.87
C SER A 308 -25.80 15.62 20.16
N THR A 309 -25.99 16.13 18.94
CA THR A 309 -27.24 16.01 18.18
C THR A 309 -27.21 14.88 17.13
N ALA A 310 -26.04 14.26 16.93
CA ALA A 310 -25.88 13.17 15.99
C ALA A 310 -26.68 11.93 16.43
N VAL A 311 -27.34 11.28 15.47
CA VAL A 311 -28.14 10.06 15.69
C VAL A 311 -27.37 8.87 15.14
N ASN A 312 -27.19 7.85 15.97
CA ASN A 312 -26.58 6.58 15.59
C ASN A 312 -27.68 5.60 15.16
N ASP A 313 -27.54 4.97 13.99
CA ASP A 313 -28.47 3.94 13.49
C ASP A 313 -28.18 2.53 14.08
N GLY A 314 -27.00 2.33 14.67
CA GLY A 314 -26.54 1.09 15.29
C GLY A 314 -26.07 0.02 14.31
N ALA A 315 -26.05 0.29 13.00
CA ALA A 315 -25.54 -0.62 11.98
C ALA A 315 -24.03 -0.43 11.83
N GLY A 316 -23.29 -1.54 11.67
CA GLY A 316 -21.88 -1.49 11.31
C GLY A 316 -21.69 -1.63 9.80
N PRO A 317 -20.46 -1.45 9.29
CA PRO A 317 -20.19 -1.49 7.86
C PRO A 317 -20.46 -2.84 7.20
N ASP A 318 -20.90 -2.83 5.95
CA ASP A 318 -20.86 -4.01 5.08
C ASP A 318 -19.42 -4.30 4.66
N ILE A 319 -19.02 -5.57 4.62
CA ILE A 319 -17.65 -6.02 4.33
C ILE A 319 -17.67 -7.05 3.20
N GLU A 320 -16.94 -6.76 2.12
CA GLU A 320 -16.70 -7.73 1.03
C GLU A 320 -15.20 -7.92 0.82
N ILE A 321 -14.75 -9.18 0.68
CA ILE A 321 -13.33 -9.52 0.63
C ILE A 321 -12.99 -10.20 -0.70
N PHE A 322 -12.00 -9.66 -1.40
CA PHE A 322 -11.51 -10.14 -2.69
C PHE A 322 -9.99 -10.30 -2.69
N PHE A 323 -9.48 -11.07 -3.65
CA PHE A 323 -8.06 -11.20 -3.92
C PHE A 323 -7.77 -10.84 -5.37
N ASP A 324 -6.81 -9.93 -5.55
CA ASP A 324 -6.26 -9.40 -6.80
C ASP A 324 -7.23 -8.66 -7.74
N ASP A 325 -8.47 -9.12 -7.89
CA ASP A 325 -9.49 -8.55 -8.77
C ASP A 325 -10.87 -8.57 -8.10
N GLU A 326 -11.53 -7.41 -8.05
CA GLU A 326 -12.87 -7.23 -7.47
C GLU A 326 -13.97 -7.89 -8.32
N ASN A 327 -13.70 -8.15 -9.61
CA ASN A 327 -14.68 -8.74 -10.53
C ASN A 327 -14.64 -10.26 -10.54
N GLN A 328 -13.59 -10.85 -9.99
CA GLN A 328 -13.42 -12.30 -9.91
C GLN A 328 -14.03 -12.74 -8.59
N GLY A 329 -15.19 -13.41 -8.64
CA GLY A 329 -15.86 -13.90 -7.44
C GLY A 329 -14.92 -14.70 -6.54
N ASN A 330 -15.21 -14.71 -5.22
CA ASN A 330 -14.35 -15.22 -4.14
C ASN A 330 -13.58 -16.50 -4.51
N THR A 331 -12.36 -16.36 -5.03
CA THR A 331 -11.45 -17.50 -5.16
C THR A 331 -10.84 -17.79 -3.81
N THR A 332 -10.75 -19.07 -3.47
CA THR A 332 -10.07 -19.53 -2.25
C THR A 332 -8.60 -19.85 -2.51
N LEU A 333 -8.08 -19.60 -3.72
CA LEU A 333 -6.68 -19.85 -4.10
C LEU A 333 -5.93 -18.54 -4.31
N VAL A 334 -4.90 -18.31 -3.51
CA VAL A 334 -4.11 -17.08 -3.55
C VAL A 334 -2.62 -17.39 -3.69
N ASN A 335 -1.88 -16.46 -4.28
CA ASN A 335 -0.42 -16.50 -4.33
C ASN A 335 0.20 -15.85 -3.08
N PRO A 336 1.50 -16.11 -2.79
CA PRO A 336 2.20 -15.57 -1.62
C PRO A 336 2.22 -14.03 -1.50
N ASN A 337 2.07 -13.33 -2.64
CA ASN A 337 2.14 -11.86 -2.73
C ASN A 337 0.84 -11.23 -3.27
N SER A 338 -0.29 -11.94 -3.14
CA SER A 338 -1.59 -11.47 -3.64
C SER A 338 -1.99 -10.16 -2.98
N LEU A 339 -2.75 -9.36 -3.72
CA LEU A 339 -3.38 -8.14 -3.23
C LEU A 339 -4.71 -8.50 -2.55
N LEU A 340 -4.79 -8.33 -1.24
CA LEU A 340 -6.05 -8.33 -0.52
C LEU A 340 -6.80 -7.02 -0.80
N ILE A 341 -8.06 -7.14 -1.20
CA ILE A 341 -8.97 -6.01 -1.40
C ILE A 341 -10.16 -6.22 -0.47
N ILE A 342 -10.40 -5.28 0.44
CA ILE A 342 -11.58 -5.31 1.32
C ILE A 342 -12.41 -4.08 0.99
N LYS A 343 -13.61 -4.28 0.46
CA LYS A 343 -14.57 -3.19 0.23
C LYS A 343 -15.41 -2.99 1.49
N LEU A 344 -15.59 -1.73 1.84
CA LEU A 344 -16.37 -1.33 3.00
C LEU A 344 -17.42 -0.32 2.55
N ASN A 345 -18.64 -0.47 3.07
CA ASN A 345 -19.74 0.45 2.82
C ASN A 345 -20.55 0.67 4.10
N ASP A 346 -20.81 1.93 4.43
CA ASP A 346 -21.62 2.34 5.58
C ASP A 346 -22.25 3.72 5.34
N GLY A 347 -23.53 3.89 5.64
CA GLY A 347 -24.25 5.15 5.42
C GLY A 347 -23.73 6.32 6.28
N SER A 348 -23.14 6.03 7.43
CA SER A 348 -22.52 7.02 8.32
C SER A 348 -21.05 7.28 8.01
N GLY A 349 -20.39 6.36 7.32
CA GLY A 349 -18.98 6.44 6.95
C GLY A 349 -18.09 5.48 7.74
N ILE A 350 -16.90 5.21 7.20
CA ILE A 350 -15.93 4.28 7.80
C ILE A 350 -15.00 5.02 8.76
N ASN A 351 -14.76 4.45 9.95
CA ASN A 351 -13.79 4.99 10.90
C ASN A 351 -12.36 4.63 10.49
N THR A 352 -11.61 5.64 10.04
CA THR A 352 -10.22 5.51 9.60
C THR A 352 -9.18 6.00 10.61
N THR A 353 -9.62 6.36 11.82
CA THR A 353 -8.74 7.03 12.79
C THR A 353 -7.61 6.13 13.29
N GLY A 354 -7.94 4.87 13.58
CA GLY A 354 -7.06 3.89 14.22
C GLY A 354 -6.52 4.31 15.58
N THR A 355 -7.09 5.37 16.17
CA THR A 355 -6.71 5.94 17.47
C THR A 355 -7.67 5.52 18.59
N GLY A 356 -8.89 5.12 18.23
CA GLY A 356 -9.81 4.45 19.15
C GLY A 356 -9.21 3.14 19.67
N VAL A 357 -9.21 2.97 20.99
CA VAL A 357 -8.77 1.71 21.60
C VAL A 357 -9.71 0.60 21.15
N GLY A 358 -9.20 -0.31 20.32
CA GLY A 358 -9.96 -1.44 19.79
C GLY A 358 -10.84 -1.16 18.58
N HIS A 359 -10.73 0.02 17.94
CA HIS A 359 -11.50 0.38 16.73
C HIS A 359 -10.60 0.65 15.52
N LYS A 360 -9.64 -0.24 15.27
CA LYS A 360 -8.75 -0.16 14.11
C LYS A 360 -9.26 -1.07 13.02
N LEU A 361 -9.34 -0.61 11.78
CA LEU A 361 -9.50 -1.52 10.63
C LEU A 361 -8.40 -2.58 10.69
N GLU A 362 -8.75 -3.84 10.93
CA GLU A 362 -7.76 -4.88 11.23
C GLU A 362 -8.11 -6.24 10.63
N GLY A 363 -7.07 -7.02 10.33
CA GLY A 363 -7.16 -8.41 9.91
C GLY A 363 -6.44 -9.32 10.89
N ILE A 364 -7.10 -10.39 11.31
CA ILE A 364 -6.53 -11.41 12.21
C ILE A 364 -6.31 -12.68 11.40
N LEU A 365 -5.05 -13.02 11.16
CA LEU A 365 -4.65 -14.18 10.37
C LEU A 365 -4.40 -15.40 11.28
N ASN A 366 -5.04 -16.52 10.98
CA ASN A 366 -4.94 -17.79 11.71
C ASN A 366 -5.13 -17.63 13.24
N ASP A 367 -6.16 -16.87 13.62
CA ASP A 367 -6.55 -16.60 15.00
C ASP A 367 -5.46 -15.94 15.88
N LYS A 368 -4.40 -15.36 15.26
CA LYS A 368 -3.33 -14.63 15.95
C LYS A 368 -3.78 -13.24 16.42
N THR A 369 -4.65 -13.20 17.42
CA THR A 369 -5.24 -11.96 17.96
C THR A 369 -4.23 -11.00 18.59
N ASN A 370 -3.03 -11.48 18.93
CA ASN A 370 -1.93 -10.68 19.47
C ASN A 370 -1.08 -9.98 18.39
N GLU A 371 -1.24 -10.34 17.12
CA GLU A 371 -0.48 -9.81 15.98
C GLU A 371 -1.43 -9.41 14.83
N PRO A 372 -2.42 -8.53 15.06
CA PRO A 372 -3.34 -8.11 14.01
C PRO A 372 -2.62 -7.28 12.94
N ILE A 373 -3.05 -7.43 11.69
CA ILE A 373 -2.62 -6.59 10.57
C ILE A 373 -3.43 -5.30 10.62
N ASP A 374 -2.78 -4.16 10.83
CA ASP A 374 -3.42 -2.84 10.87
C ASP A 374 -3.66 -2.31 9.45
N PHE A 375 -4.92 -2.33 9.02
CA PHE A 375 -5.36 -1.86 7.71
C PHE A 375 -5.71 -0.37 7.66
N THR A 376 -5.70 0.32 8.80
CA THR A 376 -6.19 1.72 8.92
C THR A 376 -5.58 2.64 7.85
N ASN A 377 -4.29 2.53 7.60
CA ASN A 377 -3.57 3.39 6.64
C ASN A 377 -3.73 2.96 5.17
N TYR A 378 -4.41 1.84 4.90
CA TYR A 378 -4.59 1.26 3.57
C TYR A 378 -6.00 1.51 3.01
N PHE A 379 -6.94 1.99 3.82
CA PHE A 379 -8.27 2.40 3.35
C PHE A 379 -8.18 3.70 2.55
N THR A 380 -8.93 3.76 1.44
CA THR A 380 -9.19 5.00 0.70
C THR A 380 -10.65 5.00 0.26
N GLY A 381 -11.37 6.07 0.58
CA GLY A 381 -12.76 6.25 0.16
C GLY A 381 -12.91 6.42 -1.35
N ASP A 382 -14.03 5.94 -1.88
CA ASP A 382 -14.39 6.08 -3.29
C ASP A 382 -14.59 7.55 -3.70
N LEU A 383 -14.59 7.80 -5.01
CA LEU A 383 -14.73 9.15 -5.57
C LEU A 383 -16.04 9.79 -5.14
N ASP A 384 -15.94 10.94 -4.46
CA ASP A 384 -17.06 11.75 -3.98
C ASP A 384 -18.03 11.01 -3.03
N ALA A 385 -17.59 9.90 -2.42
CA ALA A 385 -18.42 9.08 -1.54
C ALA A 385 -18.45 9.58 -0.08
N GLY A 386 -17.73 10.65 0.26
CA GLY A 386 -17.72 11.21 1.62
C GLY A 386 -17.29 10.24 2.72
N GLY A 387 -16.55 9.18 2.35
CA GLY A 387 -16.10 8.14 3.29
C GLY A 387 -17.14 7.06 3.60
N GLN A 388 -18.31 7.10 2.94
CA GLN A 388 -19.36 6.08 3.05
C GLN A 388 -18.97 4.78 2.39
N SER A 389 -18.25 4.82 1.27
CA SER A 389 -17.71 3.64 0.61
C SER A 389 -16.23 3.79 0.30
N GLY A 390 -15.53 2.67 0.19
CA GLY A 390 -14.13 2.64 -0.21
C GLY A 390 -13.54 1.25 -0.11
N ALA A 391 -12.22 1.17 -0.24
CA ALA A 391 -11.54 -0.11 -0.10
C ALA A 391 -10.16 -0.01 0.58
N ILE A 392 -9.85 -1.04 1.36
CA ILE A 392 -8.50 -1.36 1.80
C ILE A 392 -7.82 -2.15 0.70
N ARG A 393 -6.59 -1.77 0.35
CA ARG A 393 -5.73 -2.52 -0.58
C ARG A 393 -4.41 -2.86 0.10
N TYR A 394 -4.25 -4.13 0.47
CA TYR A 394 -3.10 -4.63 1.22
C TYR A 394 -2.39 -5.76 0.47
N ARG A 395 -1.12 -5.57 0.11
CA ARG A 395 -0.34 -6.61 -0.56
C ARG A 395 0.36 -7.48 0.47
N PHE A 396 0.09 -8.78 0.45
CA PHE A 396 0.85 -9.73 1.26
C PHE A 396 2.32 -9.78 0.81
N ASN A 397 3.19 -10.12 1.76
CA ASN A 397 4.62 -10.26 1.50
C ASN A 397 5.06 -11.67 1.85
N ASN A 398 5.14 -12.52 0.83
CA ASN A 398 5.65 -13.88 0.89
C ASN A 398 4.96 -14.75 1.96
N LEU A 399 3.64 -14.89 1.89
CA LEU A 399 2.94 -15.89 2.70
C LEU A 399 3.46 -17.29 2.37
N GLU A 400 3.68 -18.09 3.41
CA GLU A 400 4.05 -19.49 3.23
C GLU A 400 2.88 -20.30 2.62
N PRO A 401 3.15 -21.34 1.83
CA PRO A 401 2.09 -22.21 1.32
C PRO A 401 1.31 -22.87 2.46
N GLY A 402 -0.01 -22.93 2.34
CA GLY A 402 -0.88 -23.54 3.35
C GLY A 402 -2.28 -22.98 3.37
N GLU A 403 -3.11 -23.50 4.27
CA GLU A 403 -4.46 -22.99 4.53
C GLU A 403 -4.43 -21.85 5.53
N TYR A 404 -5.26 -20.85 5.27
CA TYR A 404 -5.37 -19.64 6.04
C TYR A 404 -6.83 -19.31 6.35
N LYS A 405 -7.02 -18.75 7.53
CA LYS A 405 -8.25 -18.11 7.98
C LYS A 405 -7.95 -16.66 8.29
N MET A 406 -8.78 -15.74 7.80
CA MET A 406 -8.66 -14.33 8.15
C MET A 406 -10.00 -13.78 8.63
N LEU A 407 -10.01 -13.19 9.82
CA LEU A 407 -11.11 -12.40 10.35
C LEU A 407 -10.81 -10.92 10.09
N VAL A 408 -11.64 -10.26 9.29
CA VAL A 408 -11.58 -8.82 9.05
C VAL A 408 -12.56 -8.14 9.99
N LYS A 409 -12.14 -7.02 10.61
CA LYS A 409 -13.02 -6.19 11.42
C LYS A 409 -13.00 -4.74 10.92
N ALA A 410 -14.18 -4.13 10.91
CA ALA A 410 -14.37 -2.73 10.55
C ALA A 410 -15.34 -2.06 11.50
N TRP A 411 -15.26 -0.72 11.57
CA TRP A 411 -16.12 0.11 12.41
C TRP A 411 -16.57 1.31 11.59
N ASP A 412 -17.79 1.74 11.82
CA ASP A 412 -18.31 2.99 11.29
C ASP A 412 -17.84 4.20 12.16
N VAL A 413 -18.18 5.42 11.74
CA VAL A 413 -17.85 6.66 12.48
C VAL A 413 -18.47 6.73 13.89
N PHE A 414 -19.52 5.95 14.17
CA PHE A 414 -20.18 5.88 15.47
C PHE A 414 -19.62 4.78 16.40
N ASN A 415 -18.67 3.98 15.90
CA ASN A 415 -18.05 2.80 16.51
C ASN A 415 -18.95 1.55 16.56
N ASN A 416 -19.91 1.42 15.65
CA ASN A 416 -20.64 0.18 15.41
C ASN A 416 -19.72 -0.82 14.67
N PRO A 417 -19.49 -2.03 15.22
CA PRO A 417 -18.57 -2.99 14.63
C PRO A 417 -19.25 -3.90 13.61
N SER A 418 -18.49 -4.32 12.60
CA SER A 418 -18.78 -5.44 11.73
C SER A 418 -17.55 -6.32 11.58
N SER A 419 -17.75 -7.59 11.26
CA SER A 419 -16.66 -8.51 10.96
C SER A 419 -17.05 -9.58 9.96
N GLU A 420 -16.12 -9.96 9.10
CA GLU A 420 -16.30 -11.00 8.09
C GLU A 420 -15.11 -11.96 8.11
N GLU A 421 -15.39 -13.27 7.97
CA GLU A 421 -14.37 -14.31 7.92
C GLU A 421 -14.18 -14.83 6.49
N ILE A 422 -12.93 -15.03 6.09
CA ILE A 422 -12.58 -15.67 4.82
C ILE A 422 -11.56 -16.80 5.05
N PHE A 423 -11.73 -17.88 4.28
CA PHE A 423 -10.81 -19.00 4.22
C PHE A 423 -10.16 -19.05 2.83
N PHE A 424 -8.84 -19.19 2.79
CA PHE A 424 -8.11 -19.26 1.54
C PHE A 424 -6.86 -20.13 1.68
N THR A 425 -6.34 -20.61 0.56
CA THR A 425 -5.16 -21.45 0.44
C THR A 425 -4.10 -20.71 -0.34
N VAL A 426 -2.93 -20.54 0.28
CA VAL A 426 -1.74 -20.01 -0.38
C VAL A 426 -1.04 -21.15 -1.11
N VAL A 427 -0.85 -20.99 -2.41
CA VAL A 427 -0.11 -21.95 -3.24
C VAL A 427 1.24 -21.40 -3.67
N GLN A 428 2.24 -22.27 -3.79
CA GLN A 428 3.61 -21.86 -4.08
C GLN A 428 3.81 -21.55 -5.58
N GLY A 429 4.57 -20.50 -5.87
CA GLY A 429 5.15 -20.23 -7.19
C GLY A 429 4.26 -19.44 -8.15
N ASN A 430 4.85 -19.05 -9.28
CA ASN A 430 4.13 -18.53 -10.44
C ASN A 430 3.45 -19.66 -11.26
N ASP A 431 3.46 -20.89 -10.76
CA ASP A 431 2.94 -22.06 -11.46
C ASP A 431 1.40 -22.04 -11.48
N LEU A 432 0.83 -22.48 -12.59
CA LEU A 432 -0.62 -22.70 -12.69
C LEU A 432 -1.05 -23.84 -11.77
N THR A 433 -1.85 -23.50 -10.76
CA THR A 433 -2.50 -24.45 -9.85
C THR A 433 -3.99 -24.50 -10.15
N ILE A 434 -4.53 -25.72 -10.24
CA ILE A 434 -5.94 -25.99 -10.50
C ILE A 434 -6.48 -26.86 -9.37
N THR A 435 -7.56 -26.43 -8.72
CA THR A 435 -8.29 -27.22 -7.72
C THR A 435 -9.78 -27.28 -8.06
N ASP A 436 -10.51 -28.05 -7.27
CA ASP A 436 -11.97 -28.11 -7.34
C ASP A 436 -12.53 -28.49 -8.72
N VAL A 437 -11.85 -29.42 -9.40
CA VAL A 437 -12.26 -29.88 -10.73
C VAL A 437 -13.41 -30.87 -10.61
N TYR A 438 -14.60 -30.39 -10.94
CA TYR A 438 -15.83 -31.18 -10.92
C TYR A 438 -16.66 -30.91 -12.17
N ASN A 439 -17.66 -31.74 -12.38
CA ASN A 439 -18.79 -31.40 -13.25
C ASN A 439 -20.07 -31.48 -12.43
N PHE A 440 -20.99 -30.54 -12.61
CA PHE A 440 -22.27 -30.51 -11.90
C PHE A 440 -23.42 -30.12 -12.84
N PRO A 441 -24.56 -30.82 -12.82
CA PRO A 441 -24.82 -32.04 -12.05
C PRO A 441 -23.97 -33.24 -12.51
N ASN A 442 -23.70 -34.19 -11.60
CA ASN A 442 -23.06 -35.47 -11.88
C ASN A 442 -23.58 -36.55 -10.91
N PRO A 443 -24.36 -37.55 -11.37
CA PRO A 443 -24.75 -37.81 -12.75
C PRO A 443 -25.64 -36.71 -13.35
N PHE A 444 -25.65 -36.56 -14.67
CA PHE A 444 -26.54 -35.64 -15.38
C PHE A 444 -27.42 -36.36 -16.41
N SER A 445 -28.56 -35.73 -16.73
CA SER A 445 -29.55 -36.26 -17.69
C SER A 445 -29.55 -35.48 -19.02
N SER A 446 -29.45 -34.15 -18.98
CA SER A 446 -29.43 -33.29 -20.18
C SER A 446 -28.07 -32.63 -20.38
N SER A 447 -27.61 -31.86 -19.41
CA SER A 447 -26.40 -31.05 -19.48
C SER A 447 -25.62 -31.10 -18.17
N THR A 448 -24.33 -30.76 -18.24
CA THR A 448 -23.46 -30.62 -17.08
C THR A 448 -22.52 -29.45 -17.31
N THR A 449 -22.06 -28.82 -16.24
CA THR A 449 -21.07 -27.74 -16.30
C THR A 449 -19.80 -28.22 -15.64
N PHE A 450 -18.68 -28.16 -16.35
CA PHE A 450 -17.37 -28.36 -15.77
C PHE A 450 -16.94 -27.10 -15.02
N THR A 451 -16.51 -27.25 -13.78
CA THR A 451 -16.08 -26.15 -12.93
C THR A 451 -14.73 -26.45 -12.30
N PHE A 452 -13.88 -25.44 -12.16
CA PHE A 452 -12.64 -25.53 -11.40
C PHE A 452 -12.18 -24.14 -10.94
N GLN A 453 -11.30 -24.11 -9.94
CA GLN A 453 -10.59 -22.91 -9.52
C GLN A 453 -9.15 -22.94 -10.06
N LYS A 454 -8.65 -21.78 -10.46
CA LYS A 454 -7.23 -21.54 -10.71
C LYS A 454 -6.69 -20.47 -9.78
N ASN A 455 -5.41 -20.56 -9.42
CA ASN A 455 -4.73 -19.41 -8.83
C ASN A 455 -4.62 -18.29 -9.87
N ASN A 456 -4.51 -17.06 -9.37
CA ASN A 456 -4.28 -15.93 -10.24
C ASN A 456 -2.87 -16.03 -10.86
N ILE A 457 -2.77 -15.92 -12.17
CA ILE A 457 -1.48 -15.82 -12.86
C ILE A 457 -1.60 -14.64 -13.84
N ASN A 458 -0.49 -13.96 -14.12
CA ASN A 458 -0.47 -12.76 -15.00
C ASN A 458 -0.70 -13.09 -16.49
N SER A 459 -1.33 -14.23 -16.80
CA SER A 459 -1.62 -14.68 -18.15
C SER A 459 -3.01 -15.35 -18.18
N PRO A 460 -3.87 -15.04 -19.17
CA PRO A 460 -5.10 -15.79 -19.41
C PRO A 460 -4.80 -17.29 -19.59
N VAL A 461 -5.80 -18.15 -19.38
CA VAL A 461 -5.67 -19.58 -19.66
C VAL A 461 -6.55 -20.06 -20.80
N ASP A 462 -6.01 -20.95 -21.62
CA ASP A 462 -6.74 -21.76 -22.57
C ASP A 462 -7.09 -23.11 -21.94
N VAL A 463 -8.34 -23.51 -22.06
CA VAL A 463 -8.90 -24.72 -21.49
C VAL A 463 -9.40 -25.63 -22.59
N GLU A 464 -9.00 -26.89 -22.53
CA GLU A 464 -9.44 -27.96 -23.42
C GLU A 464 -9.96 -29.13 -22.56
N ILE A 465 -11.22 -29.52 -22.76
CA ILE A 465 -11.85 -30.66 -22.06
C ILE A 465 -12.16 -31.74 -23.09
N LYS A 466 -11.49 -32.89 -22.94
CA LYS A 466 -11.73 -34.07 -23.76
C LYS A 466 -12.53 -35.10 -22.99
N VAL A 467 -13.72 -35.42 -23.47
CA VAL A 467 -14.56 -36.49 -22.90
C VAL A 467 -14.37 -37.77 -23.69
N TYR A 468 -14.19 -38.89 -23.00
CA TYR A 468 -13.94 -40.21 -23.56
C TYR A 468 -14.92 -41.25 -23.01
N SER A 469 -15.27 -42.23 -23.84
CA SER A 469 -15.88 -43.46 -23.34
C SER A 469 -14.90 -44.27 -22.49
N VAL A 470 -15.39 -45.23 -21.72
CA VAL A 470 -14.55 -46.17 -20.94
C VAL A 470 -13.59 -46.99 -21.83
N ALA A 471 -13.92 -47.15 -23.12
CA ALA A 471 -13.08 -47.81 -24.11
C ALA A 471 -12.03 -46.89 -24.75
N GLY A 472 -11.95 -45.62 -24.32
CA GLY A 472 -10.98 -44.64 -24.84
C GLY A 472 -11.39 -43.93 -26.13
N ARG A 473 -12.63 -44.12 -26.62
CA ARG A 473 -13.13 -43.36 -27.78
C ARG A 473 -13.41 -41.91 -27.36
N LEU A 474 -12.83 -40.94 -28.06
CA LEU A 474 -13.15 -39.52 -27.89
C LEU A 474 -14.62 -39.27 -28.27
N ILE A 475 -15.36 -38.66 -27.34
CA ILE A 475 -16.78 -38.35 -27.46
C ILE A 475 -16.98 -36.89 -27.82
N ARG A 476 -16.25 -35.99 -27.15
CA ARG A 476 -16.37 -34.54 -27.33
C ARG A 476 -15.06 -33.84 -26.97
N ASN A 477 -14.70 -32.80 -27.70
CA ASN A 477 -13.73 -31.79 -27.31
C ASN A 477 -14.43 -30.45 -27.05
N LEU A 478 -14.16 -29.84 -25.90
CA LEU A 478 -14.65 -28.50 -25.56
C LEU A 478 -13.44 -27.60 -25.41
N ASP A 479 -13.42 -26.49 -26.13
CA ASP A 479 -12.34 -25.52 -26.08
C ASP A 479 -12.87 -24.16 -25.61
N ALA A 480 -12.20 -23.57 -24.63
CA ALA A 480 -12.46 -22.22 -24.16
C ALA A 480 -11.12 -21.49 -24.03
N LYS A 481 -11.00 -20.32 -24.67
CA LYS A 481 -9.72 -19.61 -24.79
C LYS A 481 -9.70 -18.31 -24.01
N SER A 482 -8.50 -17.90 -23.62
CA SER A 482 -8.24 -16.60 -23.00
C SER A 482 -9.11 -16.30 -21.77
N ILE A 483 -9.30 -17.32 -20.93
CA ILE A 483 -10.07 -17.20 -19.69
C ILE A 483 -9.23 -16.51 -18.62
N ASN A 484 -9.71 -15.37 -18.13
CA ASN A 484 -9.06 -14.63 -17.05
C ASN A 484 -9.61 -14.99 -15.66
N ASP A 485 -10.87 -15.41 -15.58
CA ASP A 485 -11.55 -15.70 -14.33
C ASP A 485 -10.86 -16.80 -13.51
N ASN A 486 -10.67 -16.57 -12.21
CA ASN A 486 -10.14 -17.59 -11.30
C ASN A 486 -11.11 -18.75 -11.06
N PHE A 487 -12.42 -18.52 -11.16
CA PHE A 487 -13.43 -19.57 -11.15
C PHE A 487 -13.97 -19.79 -12.55
N VAL A 488 -13.66 -20.94 -13.14
CA VAL A 488 -13.98 -21.23 -14.54
C VAL A 488 -15.20 -22.14 -14.63
N LYS A 489 -16.11 -21.81 -15.55
CA LYS A 489 -17.29 -22.62 -15.90
C LYS A 489 -17.30 -22.92 -17.39
N ILE A 490 -17.43 -24.19 -17.76
CA ILE A 490 -17.54 -24.62 -19.16
C ILE A 490 -18.75 -25.56 -19.28
N ASP A 491 -19.79 -25.08 -19.95
CA ASP A 491 -21.03 -25.83 -20.13
C ASP A 491 -20.90 -26.90 -21.21
N TRP A 492 -21.56 -28.04 -20.99
CA TRP A 492 -21.71 -29.10 -21.96
C TRP A 492 -23.16 -29.61 -22.01
N ASP A 493 -23.69 -29.72 -23.22
CA ASP A 493 -25.06 -30.17 -23.51
C ASP A 493 -25.21 -31.70 -23.54
N GLY A 494 -24.17 -32.46 -23.16
CA GLY A 494 -24.22 -33.92 -23.09
C GLY A 494 -24.24 -34.63 -24.43
N ARG A 495 -23.85 -33.97 -25.53
CA ARG A 495 -23.80 -34.54 -26.89
C ARG A 495 -22.38 -34.83 -27.35
N ASP A 496 -22.24 -35.76 -28.30
CA ASP A 496 -20.96 -36.04 -28.96
C ASP A 496 -20.63 -35.00 -30.05
N GLU A 497 -19.50 -35.18 -30.76
CA GLU A 497 -19.09 -34.32 -31.87
C GLU A 497 -20.13 -34.21 -33.00
N ASP A 498 -20.88 -35.28 -33.26
CA ASP A 498 -21.89 -35.32 -34.32
C ASP A 498 -23.25 -34.74 -33.86
N GLY A 499 -23.33 -34.24 -32.62
CA GLY A 499 -24.55 -33.72 -32.01
C GLY A 499 -25.51 -34.80 -31.52
N ASN A 500 -25.08 -36.07 -31.50
CA ASN A 500 -25.89 -37.17 -31.01
C ASN A 500 -25.89 -37.25 -29.49
N ILE A 501 -26.97 -37.81 -28.98
CA ILE A 501 -27.18 -38.08 -27.57
C ILE A 501 -26.31 -39.28 -27.17
N ILE A 502 -25.39 -39.09 -26.23
CA ILE A 502 -24.49 -40.16 -25.74
C ILE A 502 -25.22 -41.17 -24.86
N ALA A 503 -24.83 -42.44 -24.80
CA ALA A 503 -25.54 -43.46 -24.01
C ALA A 503 -25.43 -43.23 -22.48
N ASN A 504 -26.39 -43.78 -21.71
CA ASN A 504 -26.28 -43.85 -20.25
C ASN A 504 -25.03 -44.67 -19.86
N GLY A 505 -24.30 -44.22 -18.84
CA GLY A 505 -23.08 -44.89 -18.39
C GLY A 505 -22.01 -43.95 -17.85
N ALA A 506 -20.85 -44.53 -17.55
CA ALA A 506 -19.68 -43.79 -17.08
C ALA A 506 -18.80 -43.35 -18.26
N TYR A 507 -18.18 -42.20 -18.10
CA TYR A 507 -17.24 -41.60 -19.04
C TYR A 507 -16.05 -41.03 -18.27
N LEU A 508 -14.93 -40.87 -18.95
CA LEU A 508 -13.73 -40.22 -18.42
C LEU A 508 -13.58 -38.87 -19.12
N TYR A 509 -13.05 -37.87 -18.42
CA TYR A 509 -12.67 -36.62 -19.04
C TYR A 509 -11.23 -36.24 -18.69
N LYS A 510 -10.59 -35.51 -19.60
CA LYS A 510 -9.28 -34.90 -19.40
C LYS A 510 -9.42 -33.40 -19.55
N LEU A 511 -9.23 -32.67 -18.46
CA LEU A 511 -9.09 -31.22 -18.42
C LEU A 511 -7.63 -30.86 -18.69
N ILE A 512 -7.39 -29.99 -19.66
CA ILE A 512 -6.08 -29.46 -20.02
C ILE A 512 -6.17 -27.95 -19.92
N VAL A 513 -5.38 -27.35 -19.04
CA VAL A 513 -5.33 -25.90 -18.86
C VAL A 513 -3.92 -25.43 -19.19
N LYS A 514 -3.79 -24.45 -20.07
CA LYS A 514 -2.51 -23.87 -20.51
C LYS A 514 -2.55 -22.37 -20.30
N SER A 515 -1.47 -21.78 -19.80
CA SER A 515 -1.34 -20.32 -19.84
C SER A 515 -1.12 -19.85 -21.28
N ALA A 516 -1.66 -18.67 -21.63
CA ALA A 516 -1.58 -18.13 -22.98
C ALA A 516 -0.14 -17.82 -23.43
N ASP A 517 0.76 -17.57 -22.48
CA ASP A 517 2.20 -17.43 -22.70
C ASP A 517 2.93 -18.77 -22.92
N GLY A 518 2.23 -19.90 -22.77
CA GLY A 518 2.75 -21.26 -22.96
C GLY A 518 3.66 -21.76 -21.83
N ASN A 519 3.88 -20.97 -20.79
CA ASN A 519 4.81 -21.30 -19.71
C ASN A 519 4.29 -22.43 -18.80
N PHE A 520 2.97 -22.56 -18.69
CA PHE A 520 2.34 -23.51 -17.77
C PHE A 520 1.33 -24.41 -18.48
N THR A 521 1.30 -25.68 -18.08
CA THR A 521 0.27 -26.64 -18.51
C THR A 521 -0.07 -27.57 -17.36
N LYS A 522 -1.37 -27.71 -17.06
CA LYS A 522 -1.90 -28.71 -16.12
C LYS A 522 -2.86 -29.64 -16.83
N ASN A 523 -2.75 -30.93 -16.50
CA ASN A 523 -3.62 -31.98 -17.00
C ASN A 523 -4.28 -32.67 -15.81
N ILE A 524 -5.60 -32.76 -15.79
CA ILE A 524 -6.38 -33.41 -14.72
C ILE A 524 -7.34 -34.41 -15.37
N LEU A 525 -7.43 -35.60 -14.78
CA LEU A 525 -8.36 -36.64 -15.19
C LEU A 525 -9.52 -36.70 -14.20
N GLY A 526 -10.73 -36.86 -14.73
CA GLY A 526 -11.93 -37.05 -13.92
C GLY A 526 -12.89 -38.04 -14.56
N LYS A 527 -13.98 -38.31 -13.84
CA LYS A 527 -15.05 -39.21 -14.25
C LYS A 527 -16.40 -38.52 -14.18
N LEU A 528 -17.28 -38.81 -15.13
CA LEU A 528 -18.65 -38.32 -15.15
C LEU A 528 -19.61 -39.47 -15.50
N ALA A 529 -20.86 -39.34 -15.06
CA ALA A 529 -21.91 -40.33 -15.30
C ALA A 529 -23.12 -39.68 -15.96
N VAL A 530 -23.69 -40.38 -16.94
CA VAL A 530 -24.92 -39.99 -17.64
C VAL A 530 -26.04 -40.92 -17.21
N VAL A 531 -27.12 -40.36 -16.69
CA VAL A 531 -28.33 -41.08 -16.30
C VAL A 531 -29.53 -40.29 -16.81
N ARG A 532 -30.17 -40.81 -17.86
CA ARG A 532 -31.40 -40.26 -18.44
C ARG A 532 -32.62 -41.05 -18.05
#